data_AF-A0A952HJL4-F1
#
_entry.id   AF-A0A952HJL4-F1
#
_cell.length_a   1.000
_cell.length_b   1.000
_cell.length_c   1.000
_cell.angle_alpha   90.00
_cell.angle_beta   90.00
_cell.angle_gamma   90.00
#
_symmetry.space_group_name_H-M   'P 1'
#
loop_
_entity.id
_entity.type
_entity.pdbx_description
1 polymer ?
#
loop_
_entity_poly.entity_id
_entity_poly.type
_entity_poly.pdbx_seq_one_letter_code
_entity_poly.pdbx_strand_id
1 'polypeptide(L)'
;MSEAAKKLDTGSKAHPSTATLDLNGKTHELKVRSGTVGPDVIDIGALYSTTGAFTYDPGFTSTASCESAITFIDGDAGILLHRGFPIDQLAEHGDFLEVCYLLLYGELPTKAQKDDFDYRVTRHTMVHEQMSRFFTGFRRDAHPMAVMCGVVGALSAFYHDSTDISDPYQRMIASMRLIAKMPTIAAMAYKYHIGQPFIYPKNDLGFAANFLHMCFAVPCEEYKINPVLARAMDRIFILHA
;
A
#
# COMPACT_ATOMS: atom_id res chain seq x y z
N MET A 1 -16.47 -8.78 7.02
CA MET A 1 -16.69 -7.32 6.95
C MET A 1 -17.78 -6.88 5.98
N SER A 2 -18.01 -7.57 4.85
CA SER A 2 -18.96 -7.14 3.80
C SER A 2 -20.34 -6.63 4.30
N GLU A 3 -20.89 -7.19 5.38
CA GLU A 3 -22.17 -6.73 5.95
C GLU A 3 -22.07 -5.59 6.99
N ALA A 4 -20.88 -5.32 7.55
CA ALA A 4 -20.69 -4.39 8.67
C ALA A 4 -20.11 -3.04 8.24
N ALA A 5 -19.22 -3.01 7.24
CA ALA A 5 -18.59 -1.79 6.78
C ALA A 5 -19.46 -1.09 5.73
N LYS A 6 -19.80 0.18 5.94
CA LYS A 6 -20.59 0.98 5.00
C LYS A 6 -19.72 2.05 4.37
N LYS A 7 -19.85 2.20 3.05
CA LYS A 7 -19.27 3.33 2.35
C LYS A 7 -19.91 4.62 2.87
N LEU A 8 -19.10 5.64 3.05
CA LEU A 8 -19.60 6.97 3.40
C LEU A 8 -20.38 7.52 2.20
N ASP A 9 -21.62 7.98 2.42
CA ASP A 9 -22.40 8.66 1.39
C ASP A 9 -21.90 10.10 1.26
N THR A 10 -21.35 10.42 0.09
CA THR A 10 -20.76 11.73 -0.20
C THR A 10 -21.68 12.44 -1.17
N GLY A 11 -22.62 13.20 -0.62
CA GLY A 11 -23.66 13.88 -1.38
C GLY A 11 -23.11 14.71 -2.55
N SER A 12 -23.82 14.70 -3.67
CA SER A 12 -23.47 15.45 -4.88
C SER A 12 -23.59 16.97 -4.63
N LYS A 13 -22.51 17.71 -4.88
CA LYS A 13 -22.54 19.18 -4.94
C LYS A 13 -22.69 19.65 -6.39
N ALA A 14 -23.33 20.80 -6.57
CA ALA A 14 -23.36 21.49 -7.87
C ALA A 14 -22.02 22.19 -8.08
N HIS A 15 -21.35 21.89 -9.20
CA HIS A 15 -20.00 22.38 -9.48
C HIS A 15 -20.01 23.39 -10.64
N PRO A 16 -19.21 24.47 -10.55
CA PRO A 16 -19.03 25.38 -11.67
C PRO A 16 -18.35 24.64 -12.84
N SER A 17 -18.80 24.90 -14.07
CA SER A 17 -18.26 24.23 -15.26
C SER A 17 -16.93 24.82 -15.74
N THR A 18 -16.65 26.08 -15.44
CA THR A 18 -15.46 26.83 -15.89
C THR A 18 -14.96 27.81 -14.83
N ALA A 19 -13.66 28.12 -14.89
CA ALA A 19 -12.99 29.17 -14.14
C ALA A 19 -12.36 30.17 -15.12
N THR A 20 -12.21 31.43 -14.70
CA THR A 20 -11.59 32.48 -15.53
C THR A 20 -10.25 32.89 -14.95
N LEU A 21 -9.24 32.98 -15.81
CA LEU A 21 -7.92 33.52 -15.51
C LEU A 21 -7.72 34.81 -16.30
N ASP A 22 -7.53 35.93 -15.62
CA ASP A 22 -7.06 37.16 -16.26
C ASP A 22 -5.52 37.19 -16.21
N LEU A 23 -4.90 37.25 -17.38
CA LEU A 23 -3.45 37.42 -17.52
C LEU A 23 -3.17 38.54 -18.53
N ASN A 24 -2.53 39.62 -18.07
CA ASN A 24 -2.18 40.78 -18.90
C ASN A 24 -3.40 41.41 -19.64
N GLY A 25 -4.59 41.42 -19.01
CA GLY A 25 -5.80 41.99 -19.60
C GLY A 25 -6.46 41.08 -20.66
N LYS A 26 -6.04 39.82 -20.75
CA LYS A 26 -6.71 38.79 -21.54
C LYS A 26 -7.34 37.78 -20.60
N THR A 27 -8.64 37.55 -20.79
CA THR A 27 -9.38 36.52 -20.07
C THR A 27 -9.23 35.18 -20.78
N HIS A 28 -8.86 34.16 -20.02
CA HIS A 28 -8.76 32.78 -20.46
C HIS A 28 -9.73 31.94 -19.66
N GLU A 29 -10.55 31.14 -20.34
CA GLU A 29 -11.41 30.16 -19.69
C GLU A 29 -10.66 28.85 -19.48
N LEU A 30 -10.69 28.35 -18.25
CA LEU A 30 -10.12 27.08 -17.84
C LEU A 30 -11.26 26.14 -17.41
N LYS A 31 -11.14 24.86 -17.73
CA LYS A 31 -12.14 23.87 -17.32
C LYS A 31 -11.98 23.60 -15.83
N VAL A 32 -13.10 23.44 -15.13
CA VAL A 32 -13.10 22.96 -13.75
C VAL A 32 -13.49 21.48 -13.77
N ARG A 33 -12.74 20.66 -13.05
CA ARG A 33 -13.04 19.24 -12.85
C ARG A 33 -13.38 19.03 -11.37
N SER A 34 -14.36 18.16 -11.14
CA SER A 34 -14.84 17.83 -9.81
C SER A 34 -14.60 16.35 -9.53
N GLY A 35 -14.13 16.05 -8.33
CA GLY A 35 -14.09 14.69 -7.81
C GLY A 35 -15.45 14.28 -7.24
N THR A 36 -15.62 12.98 -6.98
CA THR A 36 -16.75 12.49 -6.17
C THR A 36 -16.72 13.08 -4.74
N VAL A 37 -15.52 13.37 -4.26
CA VAL A 37 -15.21 13.97 -2.95
C VAL A 37 -14.05 14.95 -3.08
N GLY A 38 -13.91 15.84 -2.11
CA GLY A 38 -12.82 16.80 -2.06
C GLY A 38 -13.08 18.09 -2.84
N PRO A 39 -12.05 18.95 -2.98
CA PRO A 39 -12.15 20.22 -3.68
C PRO A 39 -12.17 20.04 -5.21
N ASP A 40 -12.75 21.02 -5.89
CA ASP A 40 -12.66 21.14 -7.35
C ASP A 40 -11.23 21.52 -7.77
N VAL A 41 -10.84 21.10 -8.98
CA VAL A 41 -9.53 21.39 -9.57
C VAL A 41 -9.69 22.14 -10.88
N ILE A 42 -8.78 23.09 -11.13
CA ILE A 42 -8.73 23.84 -12.39
C ILE A 42 -7.78 23.11 -13.33
N ASP A 43 -8.26 22.73 -14.51
CA ASP A 43 -7.46 22.08 -15.54
C ASP A 43 -6.57 23.12 -16.25
N ILE A 44 -5.27 23.00 -16.00
CA ILE A 44 -4.22 23.85 -16.58
C ILE A 44 -3.44 23.16 -17.72
N GLY A 45 -3.93 22.03 -18.25
CA GLY A 45 -3.24 21.29 -19.31
C GLY A 45 -2.98 22.09 -20.59
N ALA A 46 -3.85 23.06 -20.90
CA ALA A 46 -3.72 23.98 -22.02
C ALA A 46 -3.17 25.36 -21.63
N LEU A 47 -2.73 25.56 -20.39
CA LEU A 47 -2.34 26.89 -19.87
C LEU A 47 -1.18 27.48 -20.68
N TYR A 48 -0.11 26.73 -20.89
CA TYR A 48 1.07 27.25 -21.59
C TYR A 48 0.79 27.56 -23.06
N SER A 49 0.04 26.71 -23.77
CA SER A 49 -0.27 26.93 -25.19
C SER A 49 -1.22 28.11 -25.42
N THR A 50 -2.04 28.46 -24.42
CA THR A 50 -3.01 29.56 -24.52
C THR A 50 -2.47 30.88 -23.98
N THR A 51 -1.59 30.86 -22.98
CA THR A 51 -1.14 32.06 -22.26
C THR A 51 0.36 32.35 -22.40
N GLY A 52 1.18 31.35 -22.75
CA GLY A 52 2.64 31.43 -22.68
C GLY A 52 3.20 31.45 -21.25
N ALA A 53 2.37 31.20 -20.23
CA ALA A 53 2.76 31.21 -18.83
C ALA A 53 2.73 29.81 -18.20
N PHE A 54 3.46 29.66 -17.10
CA PHE A 54 3.45 28.47 -16.24
C PHE A 54 2.93 28.83 -14.84
N THR A 55 2.43 27.83 -14.12
CA THR A 55 2.24 27.94 -12.67
C THR A 55 3.58 27.75 -11.95
N TYR A 56 3.72 28.37 -10.78
CA TYR A 56 4.90 28.22 -9.93
C TYR A 56 4.44 27.81 -8.54
N ASP A 57 4.57 26.52 -8.23
CA ASP A 57 4.14 25.89 -6.97
C ASP A 57 5.22 24.92 -6.47
N PRO A 58 6.35 25.42 -5.96
CA PRO A 58 7.41 24.57 -5.42
C PRO A 58 6.86 23.79 -4.19
N GLY A 59 6.76 22.47 -4.35
CA GLY A 59 6.21 21.58 -3.32
C GLY A 59 4.81 21.02 -3.63
N PHE A 60 4.20 21.41 -4.76
CA PHE A 60 2.88 20.92 -5.19
C PHE A 60 1.77 21.14 -4.15
N THR A 61 1.83 22.24 -3.42
CA THR A 61 0.87 22.54 -2.34
C THR A 61 -0.55 22.77 -2.86
N SER A 62 -0.66 23.28 -4.08
CA SER A 62 -1.92 23.66 -4.73
C SER A 62 -2.13 22.91 -6.05
N THR A 63 -1.33 21.88 -6.32
CA THR A 63 -1.31 21.17 -7.59
C THR A 63 -1.78 19.73 -7.44
N ALA A 64 -2.92 19.40 -8.04
CA ALA A 64 -3.38 18.02 -8.17
C ALA A 64 -2.69 17.34 -9.37
N SER A 65 -1.84 16.35 -9.11
CA SER A 65 -1.01 15.69 -10.15
C SER A 65 -1.64 14.45 -10.79
N CYS A 66 -2.61 13.81 -10.11
CA CYS A 66 -3.24 12.60 -10.59
C CYS A 66 -4.72 12.52 -10.21
N GLU A 67 -5.43 11.63 -10.89
CA GLU A 67 -6.76 11.19 -10.51
C GLU A 67 -6.64 9.84 -9.81
N SER A 68 -7.29 9.68 -8.66
CA SER A 68 -7.22 8.45 -7.87
C SER A 68 -8.58 8.12 -7.26
N ALA A 69 -8.86 6.82 -7.20
CA ALA A 69 -10.04 6.26 -6.54
C ALA A 69 -9.65 5.32 -5.37
N ILE A 70 -8.42 5.44 -4.85
CA ILE A 70 -7.87 4.52 -3.84
C ILE A 70 -8.17 5.01 -2.43
N THR A 71 -7.67 6.19 -2.06
CA THR A 71 -7.77 6.74 -0.71
C THR A 71 -8.20 8.20 -0.77
N PHE A 72 -9.11 8.59 0.13
CA PHE A 72 -9.50 9.99 0.35
C PHE A 72 -9.10 10.42 1.76
N ILE A 73 -8.56 11.63 1.86
CA ILE A 73 -8.12 12.24 3.11
C ILE A 73 -8.69 13.65 3.19
N ASP A 74 -9.35 13.94 4.31
CA ASP A 74 -9.68 15.31 4.73
C ASP A 74 -8.99 15.58 6.07
N GLY A 75 -7.91 16.35 6.03
CA GLY A 75 -7.10 16.65 7.22
C GLY A 75 -7.82 17.53 8.23
N ASP A 76 -8.71 18.41 7.78
CA ASP A 76 -9.44 19.34 8.64
C ASP A 76 -10.57 18.63 9.37
N ALA A 77 -11.27 17.73 8.68
CA ALA A 77 -12.32 16.90 9.26
C ALA A 77 -11.80 15.62 9.94
N GLY A 78 -10.52 15.28 9.77
CA GLY A 78 -9.91 14.06 10.30
C GLY A 78 -10.46 12.78 9.66
N ILE A 79 -10.80 12.82 8.36
CA ILE A 79 -11.41 11.70 7.64
C ILE A 79 -10.32 10.98 6.82
N LEU A 80 -10.27 9.66 6.94
CA LEU A 80 -9.46 8.77 6.10
C LEU A 80 -10.34 7.62 5.60
N LEU A 81 -10.49 7.52 4.27
CA LEU A 81 -11.29 6.50 3.60
C LEU A 81 -10.43 5.68 2.64
N HIS A 82 -10.52 4.35 2.70
CA HIS A 82 -10.01 3.46 1.66
C HIS A 82 -11.16 2.93 0.82
N ARG A 83 -11.18 3.23 -0.48
CA ARG A 83 -12.28 2.89 -1.41
C ARG A 83 -13.67 3.30 -0.91
N GLY A 84 -13.72 4.39 -0.12
CA GLY A 84 -14.94 4.92 0.51
C GLY A 84 -15.29 4.33 1.88
N PHE A 85 -14.54 3.33 2.37
CA PHE A 85 -14.72 2.75 3.69
C PHE A 85 -13.88 3.50 4.74
N PRO A 86 -14.48 3.95 5.85
CA PRO A 86 -13.76 4.57 6.96
C PRO A 86 -12.68 3.66 7.57
N ILE A 87 -11.51 4.23 7.87
CA ILE A 87 -10.35 3.48 8.39
C ILE A 87 -10.62 2.81 9.75
N ASP A 88 -11.42 3.44 10.60
CA ASP A 88 -11.83 2.91 11.91
C ASP A 88 -12.62 1.61 11.77
N GLN A 89 -13.56 1.55 10.83
CA GLN A 89 -14.33 0.34 10.52
C GLN A 89 -13.43 -0.79 9.99
N LEU A 90 -12.47 -0.44 9.11
CA LEU A 90 -11.51 -1.41 8.58
C LEU A 90 -10.59 -1.96 9.66
N ALA A 91 -10.08 -1.10 10.55
CA ALA A 91 -9.19 -1.52 11.65
C ALA A 91 -9.92 -2.30 12.76
N GLU A 92 -11.21 -2.03 12.98
CA GLU A 92 -11.98 -2.72 13.99
C GLU A 92 -12.43 -4.12 13.53
N HIS A 93 -12.96 -4.22 12.31
CA HIS A 93 -13.65 -5.41 11.81
C HIS A 93 -12.88 -6.21 10.76
N GLY A 94 -11.85 -5.61 10.14
CA GLY A 94 -11.08 -6.23 9.06
C GLY A 94 -9.84 -6.95 9.53
N ASP A 95 -9.17 -7.56 8.57
CA ASP A 95 -7.78 -8.01 8.66
C ASP A 95 -6.96 -7.37 7.53
N PHE A 96 -5.65 -7.41 7.67
CA PHE A 96 -4.76 -6.74 6.72
C PHE A 96 -4.88 -7.26 5.27
N LEU A 97 -5.04 -8.56 5.04
CA LEU A 97 -5.12 -9.11 3.67
C LEU A 97 -6.42 -8.71 2.99
N GLU A 98 -7.52 -8.63 3.74
CA GLU A 98 -8.79 -8.11 3.23
C GLU A 98 -8.67 -6.63 2.81
N VAL A 99 -7.93 -5.82 3.58
CA VAL A 99 -7.64 -4.42 3.21
C VAL A 99 -6.70 -4.33 1.99
N CYS A 100 -5.68 -5.18 1.90
CA CYS A 100 -4.85 -5.26 0.69
C CYS A 100 -5.68 -5.60 -0.55
N TYR A 101 -6.60 -6.55 -0.45
CA TYR A 101 -7.52 -6.90 -1.53
C TYR A 101 -8.38 -5.69 -1.92
N LEU A 102 -8.97 -5.00 -0.94
CA LEU A 102 -9.77 -3.79 -1.16
C LEU A 102 -8.98 -2.71 -1.91
N LEU A 103 -7.74 -2.44 -1.48
CA LEU A 103 -6.91 -1.42 -2.11
C LEU A 103 -6.52 -1.80 -3.54
N LEU A 104 -6.19 -3.06 -3.80
CA LEU A 104 -5.81 -3.54 -5.13
C LEU A 104 -6.98 -3.61 -6.11
N TYR A 105 -8.12 -4.15 -5.67
CA TYR A 105 -9.23 -4.50 -6.56
C TYR A 105 -10.43 -3.52 -6.50
N GLY A 106 -10.47 -2.64 -5.49
CA GLY A 106 -11.49 -1.60 -5.37
C GLY A 106 -12.74 -1.99 -4.59
N GLU A 107 -12.91 -3.26 -4.29
CA GLU A 107 -14.07 -3.80 -3.59
C GLU A 107 -13.65 -4.79 -2.50
N LEU A 108 -14.51 -4.97 -1.49
CA LEU A 108 -14.30 -6.00 -0.47
C LEU A 108 -14.47 -7.39 -1.09
N PRO A 109 -13.61 -8.36 -0.75
CA PRO A 109 -13.68 -9.70 -1.32
C PRO A 109 -14.92 -10.44 -0.81
N THR A 110 -15.50 -11.26 -1.68
CA THR A 110 -16.36 -12.37 -1.25
C THR A 110 -15.52 -13.42 -0.52
N LYS A 111 -16.17 -14.32 0.23
CA LYS A 111 -15.46 -15.39 0.95
C LYS A 111 -14.55 -16.21 0.03
N ALA A 112 -15.03 -16.61 -1.14
CA ALA A 112 -14.23 -17.39 -2.10
C ALA A 112 -13.03 -16.60 -2.65
N GLN A 113 -13.20 -15.31 -2.92
CA GLN A 113 -12.11 -14.44 -3.37
C GLN A 113 -11.06 -14.23 -2.27
N LYS A 114 -11.51 -14.09 -1.03
CA LYS A 114 -10.62 -13.98 0.13
C LYS A 114 -9.81 -15.26 0.33
N ASP A 115 -10.47 -16.41 0.31
CA ASP A 115 -9.80 -17.71 0.46
C ASP A 115 -8.75 -17.94 -0.64
N ASP A 116 -9.05 -17.57 -1.90
CA ASP A 116 -8.08 -17.61 -3.01
C ASP A 116 -6.91 -16.63 -2.79
N PHE A 117 -7.21 -15.39 -2.40
CA PHE A 117 -6.19 -14.36 -2.17
C PHE A 117 -5.23 -14.75 -1.04
N ASP A 118 -5.77 -15.19 0.10
CA ASP A 118 -5.00 -15.65 1.25
C ASP A 118 -4.14 -16.85 0.87
N TYR A 119 -4.70 -17.81 0.13
CA TYR A 119 -3.97 -18.97 -0.37
C TYR A 119 -2.79 -18.55 -1.25
N ARG A 120 -3.01 -17.64 -2.21
CA ARG A 120 -1.98 -17.16 -3.13
C ARG A 120 -0.88 -16.39 -2.41
N VAL A 121 -1.22 -15.51 -1.48
CA VAL A 121 -0.24 -14.78 -0.66
C VAL A 121 0.58 -15.75 0.17
N THR A 122 -0.08 -16.65 0.91
CA THR A 122 0.58 -17.63 1.80
C THR A 122 1.60 -18.49 1.04
N ARG A 123 1.26 -18.92 -0.18
CA ARG A 123 2.14 -19.75 -1.01
C ARG A 123 3.29 -19.01 -1.69
N HIS A 124 3.37 -17.69 -1.56
CA HIS A 124 4.47 -16.88 -2.08
C HIS A 124 5.34 -16.24 -0.98
N THR A 125 5.11 -16.57 0.29
CA THR A 125 5.84 -16.00 1.44
C THR A 125 7.32 -16.36 1.47
N MET A 126 7.69 -17.56 1.02
CA MET A 126 9.07 -18.02 1.00
C MET A 126 9.88 -17.26 -0.07
N VAL A 127 11.03 -16.71 0.33
CA VAL A 127 11.98 -16.08 -0.59
C VAL A 127 12.91 -17.13 -1.20
N HIS A 128 13.49 -16.83 -2.37
CA HIS A 128 14.48 -17.71 -2.98
C HIS A 128 15.67 -17.91 -2.02
N GLU A 129 16.16 -19.14 -1.86
CA GLU A 129 17.17 -19.47 -0.85
C GLU A 129 18.48 -18.69 -1.03
N GLN A 130 18.85 -18.36 -2.27
CA GLN A 130 20.03 -17.51 -2.52
C GLN A 130 19.89 -16.09 -1.94
N MET A 131 18.67 -15.64 -1.63
CA MET A 131 18.44 -14.40 -0.91
C MET A 131 18.99 -14.47 0.52
N SER A 132 18.92 -15.62 1.20
CA SER A 132 19.50 -15.77 2.55
C SER A 132 21.01 -15.53 2.55
N ARG A 133 21.69 -15.92 1.46
CA ARG A 133 23.12 -15.63 1.23
C ARG A 133 23.38 -14.16 0.89
N PHE A 134 22.45 -13.49 0.22
CA PHE A 134 22.58 -12.07 -0.06
C PHE A 134 22.60 -11.23 1.23
N PHE A 135 21.81 -11.61 2.24
CA PHE A 135 21.84 -10.95 3.56
C PHE A 135 23.23 -10.99 4.21
N THR A 136 24.03 -12.05 4.02
CA THR A 136 25.36 -12.15 4.63
C THR A 136 26.40 -11.23 3.98
N GLY A 137 26.07 -10.57 2.87
CA GLY A 137 26.90 -9.53 2.28
C GLY A 137 26.87 -8.19 3.04
N PHE A 138 25.85 -7.96 3.87
CA PHE A 138 25.77 -6.75 4.69
C PHE A 138 26.60 -6.87 5.97
N ARG A 139 27.05 -5.75 6.51
CA ARG A 139 27.60 -5.74 7.88
C ARG A 139 26.49 -6.04 8.90
N ARG A 140 26.83 -6.69 10.01
CA ARG A 140 25.87 -7.02 11.09
C ARG A 140 25.30 -5.78 11.79
N ASP A 141 26.08 -4.70 11.86
CA ASP A 141 25.68 -3.42 12.45
C ASP A 141 24.91 -2.52 11.46
N ALA A 142 24.61 -3.00 10.26
CA ALA A 142 23.79 -2.25 9.31
C ALA A 142 22.38 -2.03 9.86
N HIS A 143 21.85 -0.83 9.65
CA HIS A 143 20.49 -0.49 10.03
C HIS A 143 19.49 -1.36 9.22
N PRO A 144 18.47 -1.98 9.83
CA PRO A 144 17.55 -2.89 9.14
C PRO A 144 16.90 -2.28 7.89
N MET A 145 16.57 -0.99 7.90
CA MET A 145 16.03 -0.30 6.71
C MET A 145 17.01 -0.28 5.53
N ALA A 146 18.32 -0.10 5.76
CA ALA A 146 19.31 -0.11 4.69
C ALA A 146 19.42 -1.49 4.05
N VAL A 147 19.39 -2.55 4.88
CA VAL A 147 19.35 -3.94 4.43
C VAL A 147 18.07 -4.20 3.63
N MET A 148 16.91 -3.74 4.13
CA MET A 148 15.62 -3.90 3.47
C MET A 148 15.61 -3.25 2.08
N CYS A 149 16.08 -2.01 1.94
CA CYS A 149 16.17 -1.34 0.63
C CYS A 149 17.06 -2.12 -0.36
N GLY A 150 18.22 -2.60 0.09
CA GLY A 150 19.13 -3.38 -0.77
C GLY A 150 18.53 -4.72 -1.21
N VAL A 151 17.90 -5.45 -0.28
CA VAL A 151 17.28 -6.76 -0.55
C VAL A 151 16.05 -6.62 -1.46
N VAL A 152 15.20 -5.62 -1.22
CA VAL A 152 14.02 -5.37 -2.07
C VAL A 152 14.45 -4.98 -3.48
N GLY A 153 15.49 -4.15 -3.64
CA GLY A 153 16.06 -3.86 -4.96
C GLY A 153 16.60 -5.11 -5.66
N ALA A 154 17.27 -6.00 -4.91
CA ALA A 154 17.80 -7.26 -5.44
C ALA A 154 16.71 -8.23 -5.90
N LEU A 155 15.45 -8.14 -5.42
CA LEU A 155 14.34 -8.99 -5.89
C LEU A 155 14.17 -8.94 -7.41
N SER A 156 14.45 -7.79 -8.04
CA SER A 156 14.39 -7.64 -9.50
C SER A 156 15.31 -8.62 -10.25
N ALA A 157 16.45 -9.00 -9.66
CA ALA A 157 17.39 -9.96 -10.25
C ALA A 157 16.93 -11.42 -10.10
N PHE A 158 16.15 -11.73 -9.05
CA PHE A 158 15.66 -13.09 -8.78
C PHE A 158 14.30 -13.38 -9.43
N TYR A 159 13.48 -12.35 -9.64
CA TYR A 159 12.11 -12.46 -10.14
C TYR A 159 11.95 -11.69 -11.47
N HIS A 160 12.82 -12.00 -12.43
CA HIS A 160 12.84 -11.37 -13.76
C HIS A 160 11.68 -11.82 -14.66
N ASP A 161 10.87 -12.78 -14.21
CA ASP A 161 9.71 -13.33 -14.92
C ASP A 161 8.46 -12.45 -14.82
N SER A 162 8.50 -11.39 -14.00
CA SER A 162 7.39 -10.46 -13.78
C SER A 162 7.81 -9.00 -13.82
N THR A 163 8.64 -8.62 -14.80
CA THR A 163 9.19 -7.25 -14.92
C THR A 163 8.54 -6.40 -16.00
N ASP A 164 7.69 -6.98 -16.86
CA ASP A 164 6.96 -6.22 -17.86
C ASP A 164 5.79 -5.45 -17.21
N ILE A 165 5.89 -4.12 -17.19
CA ILE A 165 4.88 -3.22 -16.63
C ILE A 165 3.64 -3.05 -17.52
N SER A 166 3.74 -3.45 -18.79
CA SER A 166 2.63 -3.36 -19.75
C SER A 166 1.70 -4.57 -19.65
N ASP A 167 2.21 -5.71 -19.20
CA ASP A 167 1.45 -6.95 -19.00
C ASP A 167 0.67 -6.92 -17.66
N PRO A 168 -0.69 -6.89 -17.69
CA PRO A 168 -1.50 -6.91 -16.48
C PRO A 168 -1.27 -8.13 -15.59
N TYR A 169 -0.97 -9.29 -16.17
CA TYR A 169 -0.76 -10.53 -15.42
C TYR A 169 0.56 -10.50 -14.65
N GLN A 170 1.64 -10.01 -15.27
CA GLN A 170 2.93 -9.84 -14.60
C GLN A 170 2.85 -8.80 -13.49
N ARG A 171 2.15 -7.67 -13.69
CA ARG A 171 1.90 -6.69 -12.63
C ARG A 171 1.18 -7.31 -11.44
N MET A 172 0.14 -8.11 -11.69
CA MET A 172 -0.60 -8.81 -10.64
C MET A 172 0.33 -9.76 -9.87
N ILE A 173 1.14 -10.57 -10.57
CA ILE A 173 2.13 -11.46 -9.95
C ILE A 173 3.12 -10.69 -9.08
N ALA A 174 3.70 -9.61 -9.61
CA ALA A 174 4.67 -8.78 -8.90
C ALA A 174 4.07 -8.18 -7.63
N SER A 175 2.86 -7.61 -7.70
CA SER A 175 2.16 -7.04 -6.54
C SER A 175 1.90 -8.08 -5.44
N MET A 176 1.40 -9.28 -5.80
CA MET A 176 1.17 -10.33 -4.81
C MET A 176 2.48 -10.84 -4.19
N ARG A 177 3.54 -11.00 -5.00
CA ARG A 177 4.87 -11.41 -4.51
C ARG A 177 5.43 -10.39 -3.52
N LEU A 178 5.26 -9.09 -3.78
CA LEU A 178 5.70 -8.05 -2.86
C LEU A 178 4.94 -8.16 -1.53
N ILE A 179 3.60 -8.21 -1.56
CA ILE A 179 2.80 -8.37 -0.34
C ILE A 179 3.22 -9.61 0.46
N ALA A 180 3.43 -10.74 -0.22
CA ALA A 180 3.79 -12.00 0.43
C ALA A 180 5.22 -12.01 1.00
N LYS A 181 6.19 -11.42 0.30
CA LYS A 181 7.63 -11.52 0.64
C LYS A 181 8.13 -10.41 1.55
N MET A 182 7.45 -9.25 1.58
CA MET A 182 7.85 -8.12 2.43
C MET A 182 7.97 -8.49 3.92
N PRO A 183 7.01 -9.20 4.54
CA PRO A 183 7.13 -9.62 5.94
C PRO A 183 8.32 -10.54 6.18
N THR A 184 8.58 -11.48 5.27
CA THR A 184 9.72 -12.40 5.34
C THR A 184 11.04 -11.63 5.29
N ILE A 185 11.17 -10.69 4.36
CA ILE A 185 12.37 -9.84 4.21
C ILE A 185 12.58 -8.97 5.45
N ALA A 186 11.53 -8.35 5.97
CA ALA A 186 11.59 -7.52 7.16
C ALA A 186 12.01 -8.33 8.40
N ALA A 187 11.44 -9.51 8.59
CA ALA A 187 11.80 -10.40 9.69
C ALA A 187 13.24 -10.92 9.57
N MET A 188 13.69 -11.27 8.37
CA MET A 188 15.08 -11.64 8.10
C MET A 188 16.04 -10.48 8.41
N ALA A 189 15.70 -9.24 8.03
CA ALA A 189 16.51 -8.06 8.35
C ALA A 189 16.64 -7.86 9.86
N TYR A 190 15.55 -8.03 10.62
CA TYR A 190 15.57 -7.98 12.08
C TYR A 190 16.46 -9.08 12.68
N LYS A 191 16.25 -10.35 12.30
CA LYS A 191 17.05 -11.49 12.75
C LYS A 191 18.54 -11.32 12.42
N TYR A 192 18.84 -10.79 11.24
CA TYR A 192 20.21 -10.54 10.80
C TYR A 192 20.92 -9.53 11.73
N HIS A 193 20.23 -8.44 12.05
CA HIS A 193 20.72 -7.36 12.91
C HIS A 193 21.02 -7.84 14.33
N ILE A 194 20.14 -8.66 14.92
CA ILE A 194 20.31 -9.18 16.29
C ILE A 194 21.16 -10.46 16.36
N GLY A 195 21.67 -10.97 15.24
CA GLY A 195 22.55 -12.14 15.22
C GLY A 195 21.85 -13.50 15.35
N GLN A 196 20.54 -13.57 15.17
CA GLN A 196 19.76 -14.80 15.29
C GLN A 196 19.54 -15.49 13.93
N PRO A 197 19.25 -16.82 13.92
CA PRO A 197 18.94 -17.52 12.68
C PRO A 197 17.63 -17.04 12.06
N PHE A 198 17.52 -17.14 10.74
CA PHE A 198 16.28 -16.86 10.03
C PHE A 198 15.23 -17.93 10.33
N ILE A 199 13.99 -17.48 10.48
CA ILE A 199 12.83 -18.32 10.73
C ILE A 199 11.98 -18.32 9.46
N TYR A 200 11.63 -19.52 8.98
CA TYR A 200 10.80 -19.66 7.78
C TYR A 200 9.33 -19.32 8.07
N PRO A 201 8.59 -18.85 7.06
CA PRO A 201 7.14 -18.67 7.13
C PRO A 201 6.41 -19.99 7.46
N LYS A 202 5.31 -19.88 8.20
CA LYS A 202 4.39 -20.97 8.52
C LYS A 202 3.03 -20.74 7.87
N ASN A 203 2.58 -21.69 7.04
CA ASN A 203 1.35 -21.56 6.24
C ASN A 203 0.06 -21.71 7.05
N ASP A 204 0.15 -22.29 8.25
CA ASP A 204 -0.96 -22.46 9.20
C ASP A 204 -1.24 -21.21 10.03
N LEU A 205 -0.37 -20.18 9.96
CA LEU A 205 -0.52 -18.92 10.67
C LEU A 205 -1.09 -17.83 9.76
N GLY A 206 -1.97 -16.98 10.31
CA GLY A 206 -2.42 -15.76 9.64
C GLY A 206 -1.28 -14.75 9.45
N PHE A 207 -1.48 -13.77 8.56
CA PHE A 207 -0.43 -12.85 8.09
C PHE A 207 0.37 -12.18 9.22
N ALA A 208 -0.31 -11.49 10.15
CA ALA A 208 0.33 -10.80 11.27
C ALA A 208 0.98 -11.77 12.28
N ALA A 209 0.33 -12.90 12.56
CA ALA A 209 0.86 -13.93 13.46
C ALA A 209 2.13 -14.58 12.88
N ASN A 210 2.16 -14.84 11.58
CA ASN A 210 3.32 -15.37 10.87
C ASN A 210 4.48 -14.37 10.90
N PHE A 211 4.22 -13.07 10.72
CA PHE A 211 5.26 -12.05 10.86
C PHE A 211 5.87 -12.03 12.27
N LEU A 212 5.05 -12.05 13.32
CA LEU A 212 5.53 -12.11 14.71
C LEU A 212 6.33 -13.39 14.97
N HIS A 213 5.89 -14.53 14.44
CA HIS A 213 6.62 -15.79 14.51
C HIS A 213 8.01 -15.65 13.88
N MET A 214 8.11 -15.12 12.66
CA MET A 214 9.38 -14.96 11.97
C MET A 214 10.33 -13.98 12.69
N CYS A 215 9.80 -12.92 13.31
CA CYS A 215 10.59 -11.95 14.06
C CYS A 215 11.13 -12.53 15.38
N PHE A 216 10.31 -13.24 16.15
CA PHE A 216 10.61 -13.52 17.57
C PHE A 216 10.87 -14.99 17.90
N ALA A 217 10.46 -15.95 17.06
CA ALA A 217 10.74 -17.35 17.33
C ALA A 217 12.24 -17.65 17.27
N VAL A 218 12.68 -18.61 18.08
CA VAL A 218 14.05 -19.14 18.06
C VAL A 218 13.99 -20.67 17.97
N PRO A 219 15.01 -21.36 17.43
CA PRO A 219 14.99 -22.82 17.33
C PRO A 219 15.03 -23.55 18.67
N CYS A 220 15.37 -22.85 19.76
CA CYS A 220 15.58 -23.45 21.07
C CYS A 220 14.27 -23.78 21.82
N GLU A 221 13.13 -23.21 21.41
CA GLU A 221 11.84 -23.43 22.07
C GLU A 221 10.67 -23.17 21.12
N GLU A 222 9.50 -23.68 21.48
CA GLU A 222 8.28 -23.42 20.72
C GLU A 222 7.76 -22.00 21.00
N TYR A 223 7.71 -21.17 19.96
CA TYR A 223 7.14 -19.83 20.07
C TYR A 223 5.61 -19.85 20.03
N LYS A 224 4.99 -19.50 21.16
CA LYS A 224 3.53 -19.37 21.29
C LYS A 224 3.10 -17.93 20.99
N ILE A 225 2.35 -17.74 19.90
CA ILE A 225 1.86 -16.43 19.50
C ILE A 225 0.77 -15.97 20.47
N ASN A 226 0.94 -14.79 21.06
CA ASN A 226 -0.11 -14.16 21.84
C ASN A 226 -1.18 -13.57 20.90
N PRO A 227 -2.45 -14.00 20.97
CA PRO A 227 -3.50 -13.52 20.07
C PRO A 227 -3.74 -12.01 20.19
N VAL A 228 -3.51 -11.42 21.36
CA VAL A 228 -3.62 -9.96 21.57
C VAL A 228 -2.56 -9.22 20.76
N LEU A 229 -1.32 -9.70 20.76
CA LEU A 229 -0.23 -9.10 19.98
C LEU A 229 -0.42 -9.31 18.48
N ALA A 230 -0.93 -10.48 18.07
CA ALA A 230 -1.25 -10.73 16.68
C ALA A 230 -2.33 -9.76 16.17
N ARG A 231 -3.40 -9.54 16.95
CA ARG A 231 -4.45 -8.57 16.58
C ARG A 231 -3.95 -7.13 16.60
N ALA A 232 -3.07 -6.77 17.54
CA ALA A 232 -2.45 -5.45 17.57
C ALA A 232 -1.57 -5.21 16.33
N MET A 233 -0.76 -6.20 15.94
CA MET A 233 0.09 -6.12 14.74
C MET A 233 -0.75 -6.02 13.45
N ASP A 234 -1.82 -6.80 13.35
CA ASP A 234 -2.76 -6.73 12.23
C ASP A 234 -3.39 -5.33 12.08
N ARG A 235 -3.78 -4.71 13.20
CA ARG A 235 -4.27 -3.32 13.21
C ARG A 235 -3.19 -2.31 12.83
N ILE A 236 -1.96 -2.49 13.29
CA ILE A 236 -0.84 -1.63 12.88
C ILE A 236 -0.69 -1.67 11.36
N PHE A 237 -0.75 -2.86 10.75
CA PHE A 237 -0.67 -2.98 9.30
C PHE A 237 -1.85 -2.32 8.59
N ILE A 238 -3.08 -2.50 9.06
CA ILE A 238 -4.26 -1.85 8.47
C ILE A 238 -4.14 -0.32 8.51
N LEU A 239 -3.67 0.24 9.62
CA LEU A 239 -3.52 1.69 9.81
C LEU A 239 -2.37 2.30 8.96
N HIS A 240 -1.53 1.47 8.35
CA HIS A 240 -0.40 1.89 7.51
C HIS A 240 -0.45 1.24 6.11
N ALA A 241 -1.62 0.79 5.66
CA ALA A 241 -1.85 0.07 4.40
C ALA A 241 -1.84 0.98 3.17
#